data_AF-A0AAU3Z5V2-F1
#
_entry.id   AF-A0AAU3Z5V2-F1
#
_cell.length_a   1.000
_cell.length_b   1.000
_cell.length_c   1.000
_cell.angle_alpha   90.00
_cell.angle_beta   90.00
_cell.angle_gamma   90.00
#
_symmetry.space_group_name_H-M   'P 1'
#
loop_
_entity.id
_entity.type
_entity.pdbx_description
1 polymer ?
#
loop_
_entity_poly.entity_id
_entity_poly.type
_entity_poly.pdbx_seq_one_letter_code
_entity_poly.pdbx_strand_id
1 'polypeptide(L)'
;MCSLGLVVLAWLNPVGESRVVDASQFSVAFFATLLTGEAVIFALTFSAASSWPSLRAIDSHIAFREWVLIGWVAAMFTGCGLLWKNDTSATYGALLFLLANVFGVFSFVQLFGLASVGGRNKLLTRALARGLIELHDQELSFDEELSDDPVVAAYLGTLDQAISGNDPASIRNLVGQLVDAHVPAPANENAVALHLEVLHRLSRAALVRGADPIVVAGSADTLISSILGQCRELPDPAAALGATSRYLAWLGSTSMLMSVRGIASTRAARELVSMSVDCRLRILLSVDPDPKTLSNGYEPASVLEDAVGVLLWVRDFTEFHGAHQANAFYGVYQFLTGRKFMANYWDGASILSQMREALYGPDDPASGEAPDAAREAFGSAAGFDRFWCLVSVGAIATLRDARLTHPPELIRPEFTPDPQLLGAYLRTFASHRWFSTSQEAHEVLLALMARADEDSSPWQRIRLRTAENPSPSPTPRTEPEDRPAAMVLAVAGRLAPLTDGGSETQLRAFLARLPASTLQAAATLAARVFPLPPGARAPADTIVKGLQVLQLVGVHGSGAS
;
A
#
# COMPACT_ATOMS: atom_id res chain seq x y z
N MET A 1 24.36 17.70 32.86
CA MET A 1 25.15 18.96 32.88
C MET A 1 24.74 19.89 34.02
N CYS A 2 23.44 20.20 34.21
CA CYS A 2 22.99 21.07 35.31
C CYS A 2 23.40 20.59 36.71
N SER A 3 23.29 19.28 36.99
CA SER A 3 23.69 18.69 38.28
C SER A 3 25.17 18.86 38.63
N LEU A 4 26.06 18.89 37.63
CA LEU A 4 27.50 19.12 37.82
C LEU A 4 27.80 20.60 38.12
N GLY A 5 27.08 21.52 37.49
CA GLY A 5 27.16 22.96 37.82
C GLY A 5 26.67 23.27 39.24
N LEU A 6 25.65 22.54 39.73
CA LEU A 6 25.17 22.66 41.10
C LEU A 6 26.20 22.19 42.14
N VAL A 7 27.05 21.20 41.82
CA VAL A 7 28.16 20.78 42.70
C VAL A 7 29.15 21.92 42.88
N VAL A 8 29.55 22.57 41.77
CA VAL A 8 30.49 23.69 41.78
C VAL A 8 29.91 24.86 42.59
N LEU A 9 28.63 25.17 42.43
CA LEU A 9 27.95 26.22 43.19
C LEU A 9 27.88 25.91 44.69
N ALA A 10 27.53 24.68 45.07
CA ALA A 10 27.48 24.26 46.47
C ALA A 10 28.87 24.26 47.14
N TRP A 11 29.92 23.95 46.37
CA TRP A 11 31.30 23.98 46.85
C TRP A 11 31.84 25.40 47.03
N LEU A 12 31.51 26.31 46.10
CA LEU A 12 31.94 27.71 46.16
C LEU A 12 31.14 28.54 47.16
N ASN A 13 29.89 28.18 47.46
CA ASN A 13 28.99 28.95 48.33
C ASN A 13 28.13 28.04 49.23
N PRO A 14 28.72 27.36 50.25
CA PRO A 14 27.95 26.59 51.22
C PRO A 14 27.02 27.50 52.03
N VAL A 15 25.77 27.09 52.21
CA VAL A 15 24.75 27.82 52.95
C VAL A 15 24.60 27.20 54.33
N GLY A 16 24.45 28.03 55.36
CA GLY A 16 24.29 27.57 56.75
C GLY A 16 23.02 26.73 56.98
N GLU A 17 23.13 25.83 57.96
CA GLU A 17 22.16 24.78 58.31
C GLU A 17 20.69 25.27 58.36
N SER A 18 20.40 26.41 58.99
CA SER A 18 19.03 26.92 59.14
C SER A 18 18.33 27.20 57.80
N ARG A 19 19.04 27.83 56.86
CA ARG A 19 18.49 28.13 55.52
C ARG A 19 18.34 26.87 54.67
N VAL A 20 19.22 25.89 54.85
CA VAL A 20 19.12 24.59 54.17
C VAL A 20 17.91 23.82 54.68
N VAL A 21 17.67 23.82 56.00
CA VAL A 21 16.49 23.20 56.61
C VAL A 21 15.20 23.85 56.11
N ASP A 22 15.09 25.17 56.15
CA ASP A 22 13.90 25.90 55.70
C ASP A 22 13.60 25.63 54.21
N ALA A 23 14.62 25.72 53.35
CA ALA A 23 14.47 25.47 51.91
C ALA A 23 14.16 24.00 51.60
N SER A 24 14.76 23.07 52.33
CA SER A 24 14.55 21.63 52.14
C SER A 24 13.16 21.20 52.63
N GLN A 25 12.66 21.75 53.73
CA GLN A 25 11.30 21.44 54.22
C GLN A 25 10.23 21.83 53.18
N PHE A 26 10.31 23.04 52.65
CA PHE A 26 9.42 23.47 51.57
C PHE A 26 9.59 22.60 50.33
N SER A 27 10.83 22.34 49.91
CA SER A 27 11.11 21.60 48.68
C SER A 27 10.66 20.14 48.76
N VAL A 28 10.84 19.49 49.90
CA VAL A 28 10.37 18.11 50.16
C VAL A 28 8.84 18.07 50.18
N ALA A 29 8.19 19.03 50.86
CA ALA A 29 6.74 19.09 50.91
C ALA A 29 6.13 19.32 49.52
N PHE A 30 6.73 20.20 48.72
CA PHE A 30 6.31 20.47 47.35
C PHE A 30 6.54 19.25 46.44
N PHE A 31 7.70 18.60 46.53
CA PHE A 31 8.01 17.35 45.82
C PHE A 31 6.99 16.24 46.14
N ALA A 32 6.69 16.02 47.42
CA ALA A 32 5.71 15.03 47.87
C ALA A 32 4.29 15.36 47.38
N THR A 33 3.94 16.64 47.33
CA THR A 33 2.64 17.11 46.80
C THR A 33 2.54 16.82 45.30
N LEU A 34 3.58 17.14 44.51
CA LEU A 34 3.62 16.81 43.09
C LEU A 34 3.53 15.29 42.87
N LEU A 35 4.29 14.50 43.63
CA LEU A 35 4.30 13.04 43.51
C LEU A 35 2.92 12.44 43.80
N THR A 36 2.24 12.96 44.82
CA THR A 36 0.88 12.55 45.16
C THR A 36 -0.11 12.96 44.06
N GLY A 37 0.00 14.19 43.55
CA GLY A 37 -0.83 14.68 42.45
C GLY A 37 -0.68 13.85 41.19
N GLU A 38 0.56 13.52 40.81
CA GLU A 38 0.83 12.64 39.67
C GLU A 38 0.25 11.25 39.87
N ALA A 39 0.42 10.64 41.05
CA ALA A 39 -0.16 9.33 41.35
C ALA A 39 -1.70 9.32 41.22
N VAL A 40 -2.38 10.39 41.65
CA VAL A 40 -3.84 10.53 41.51
C VAL A 40 -4.25 10.67 40.05
N ILE A 41 -3.61 11.57 39.30
CA ILE A 41 -3.93 11.76 37.87
C ILE A 41 -3.67 10.46 37.11
N PHE A 42 -2.56 9.79 37.42
CA PHE A 42 -2.18 8.54 36.79
C PHE A 42 -3.25 7.45 37.03
N ALA A 43 -3.68 7.28 38.28
CA ALA A 43 -4.70 6.30 38.67
C ALA A 43 -6.08 6.58 38.05
N LEU A 44 -6.44 7.86 37.84
CA LEU A 44 -7.73 8.25 37.25
C LEU A 44 -7.72 8.22 35.73
N THR A 45 -6.56 8.46 35.10
CA THR A 45 -6.44 8.65 33.65
C THR A 45 -6.09 7.36 32.93
N PHE A 46 -5.29 6.48 33.56
CA PHE A 46 -4.78 5.28 32.91
C PHE A 46 -5.33 4.02 33.57
N SER A 47 -5.92 3.15 32.75
CA SER A 47 -6.28 1.80 33.17
C SER A 47 -5.06 0.90 33.08
N ALA A 48 -4.75 0.16 34.15
CA ALA A 48 -3.69 -0.84 34.16
C ALA A 48 -3.93 -1.99 33.14
N ALA A 49 -5.16 -2.13 32.64
CA ALA A 49 -5.51 -3.09 31.59
C ALA A 49 -5.26 -2.56 30.16
N SER A 50 -4.96 -1.27 30.01
CA SER A 50 -4.68 -0.66 28.70
C SER A 50 -3.23 -0.93 28.31
N SER A 51 -3.00 -1.72 27.26
CA SER A 51 -1.67 -1.94 26.69
C SER A 51 -1.16 -0.75 25.86
N TRP A 52 -2.04 0.20 25.50
CA TRP A 52 -1.75 1.37 24.67
C TRP A 52 -2.32 2.68 25.29
N PRO A 53 -1.50 3.68 25.67
CA PRO A 53 -0.03 3.68 25.64
C PRO A 53 0.57 2.77 26.72
N SER A 54 1.77 2.24 26.47
CA SER A 54 2.52 1.47 27.47
C SER A 54 3.03 2.37 28.61
N LEU A 55 3.22 1.80 29.80
CA LEU A 55 3.80 2.51 30.95
C LEU A 55 5.16 3.14 30.63
N ARG A 56 5.98 2.46 29.82
CA ARG A 56 7.28 2.97 29.36
C ARG A 56 7.13 4.19 28.46
N ALA A 57 6.13 4.20 27.57
CA ALA A 57 5.87 5.35 26.71
C ALA A 57 5.44 6.57 27.53
N ILE A 58 4.57 6.38 28.52
CA ILE A 58 4.14 7.45 29.44
C ILE A 58 5.34 7.97 30.24
N ASP A 59 6.12 7.07 30.85
CA ASP A 59 7.33 7.40 31.61
C ASP A 59 8.34 8.19 30.78
N SER A 60 8.66 7.73 29.56
CA SER A 60 9.57 8.44 28.65
C SER A 60 9.06 9.82 28.23
N HIS A 61 7.74 10.04 28.27
CA HIS A 61 7.14 11.31 27.88
C HIS A 61 7.18 12.35 28.99
N ILE A 62 6.92 11.93 30.23
CA ILE A 62 6.87 12.80 31.41
C ILE A 62 8.20 12.84 32.19
N ALA A 63 9.16 11.97 31.84
CA ALA A 63 10.45 11.80 32.52
C ALA A 63 10.32 11.49 34.03
N PHE A 64 9.33 10.66 34.38
CA PHE A 64 8.96 10.37 35.76
C PHE A 64 10.11 9.72 36.53
N ARG A 65 10.72 8.67 35.95
CA ARG A 65 11.85 7.97 36.58
C ARG A 65 13.03 8.90 36.82
N GLU A 66 13.39 9.72 35.84
CA GLU A 66 14.50 10.68 35.97
C GLU A 66 14.20 11.69 37.08
N TRP A 67 12.98 12.21 37.14
CA TRP A 67 12.54 13.13 38.19
C TRP A 67 12.61 12.52 39.60
N VAL A 68 12.04 11.32 39.77
CA VAL A 68 12.05 10.60 41.07
C VAL A 68 13.47 10.27 41.50
N LEU A 69 14.34 9.86 40.56
CA LEU A 69 15.75 9.59 40.83
C LEU A 69 16.46 10.85 41.33
N ILE A 70 16.27 12.00 40.69
CA ILE A 70 16.88 13.27 41.10
C ILE A 70 16.38 13.66 42.50
N GLY A 71 15.08 13.52 42.79
CA GLY A 71 14.51 13.78 44.11
C GLY A 71 15.07 12.84 45.19
N TRP A 72 15.26 11.56 44.88
CA TRP A 72 15.87 10.59 45.78
C TRP A 72 17.33 10.92 46.09
N VAL A 73 18.12 11.24 45.05
CA VAL A 73 19.51 11.67 45.21
C VAL A 73 19.60 12.97 46.01
N ALA A 74 18.71 13.94 45.78
CA ALA A 74 18.61 15.16 46.57
C ALA A 74 18.37 14.87 48.06
N ALA A 75 17.41 13.98 48.36
CA ALA A 75 17.10 13.55 49.72
C ALA A 75 18.31 12.93 50.44
N MET A 76 19.05 12.07 49.73
CA MET A 76 20.27 11.45 50.26
C MET A 76 21.33 12.50 50.59
N PHE A 77 21.64 13.41 49.66
CA PHE A 77 22.68 14.44 49.90
C PHE A 77 22.30 15.44 50.99
N THR A 78 21.02 15.84 51.07
CA THR A 78 20.51 16.71 52.15
C THR A 78 20.57 15.98 53.49
N GLY A 79 20.07 14.73 53.56
CA GLY A 79 20.06 13.94 54.78
C GLY A 79 21.46 13.64 55.31
N CYS A 80 22.36 13.19 54.45
CA CYS A 80 23.76 12.96 54.82
C CYS A 80 24.45 14.28 55.23
N GLY A 81 24.20 15.37 54.52
CA GLY A 81 24.75 16.69 54.85
C GLY A 81 24.34 17.17 56.23
N LEU A 82 23.07 17.03 56.59
CA LEU A 82 22.56 17.43 57.91
C LEU A 82 23.04 16.49 59.03
N LEU A 83 23.04 15.17 58.80
CA LEU A 83 23.48 14.19 59.81
C LEU A 83 24.99 14.28 60.11
N TRP A 84 25.82 14.53 59.09
CA TRP A 84 27.27 14.66 59.23
C TRP A 84 27.75 16.11 59.39
N LYS A 85 26.84 17.09 59.46
CA LYS A 85 27.16 18.53 59.55
C LYS A 85 28.11 19.00 58.43
N ASN A 86 27.83 18.57 57.20
CA ASN A 86 28.55 18.96 56.00
C ASN A 86 27.70 19.93 55.17
N ASP A 87 27.99 21.23 55.31
CA ASP A 87 27.25 22.31 54.66
C ASP A 87 27.27 22.22 53.12
N THR A 88 28.36 21.74 52.53
CA THR A 88 28.47 21.55 51.07
C THR A 88 27.51 20.47 50.58
N SER A 89 27.48 19.31 51.26
CA SER A 89 26.55 18.22 50.94
C SER A 89 25.10 18.65 51.14
N ALA A 90 24.82 19.36 52.24
CA ALA A 90 23.48 19.83 52.57
C ALA A 90 22.98 20.87 51.55
N THR A 91 23.85 21.81 51.16
CA THR A 91 23.57 22.82 50.12
C THR A 91 23.36 22.17 48.75
N TYR A 92 24.19 21.19 48.38
CA TYR A 92 24.04 20.47 47.12
C TYR A 92 22.72 19.70 47.04
N GLY A 93 22.36 18.99 48.12
CA GLY A 93 21.07 18.30 48.21
C GLY A 93 19.88 19.25 48.10
N ALA A 94 19.92 20.42 48.77
CA ALA A 94 18.87 21.43 48.67
C ALA A 94 18.73 22.01 47.25
N LEU A 95 19.85 22.28 46.57
CA LEU A 95 19.85 22.72 45.18
C LEU A 95 19.32 21.65 44.22
N LEU A 96 19.67 20.38 44.44
CA LEU A 96 19.11 19.26 43.69
C LEU A 96 17.61 19.10 43.93
N PHE A 97 17.11 19.38 45.13
CA PHE A 97 15.68 19.36 45.42
C PHE A 97 14.91 20.46 44.68
N LEU A 98 15.47 21.67 44.61
CA LEU A 98 14.90 22.74 43.79
C LEU A 98 14.86 22.35 42.32
N LEU A 99 15.93 21.74 41.81
CA LEU A 99 15.98 21.21 40.45
C LEU A 99 14.92 20.10 40.25
N ALA A 100 14.80 19.17 41.20
CA ALA A 100 13.78 18.13 41.18
C ALA A 100 12.37 18.74 41.14
N ASN A 101 12.11 19.81 41.88
CA ASN A 101 10.80 20.48 41.84
C ASN A 101 10.50 21.13 40.49
N VAL A 102 11.50 21.73 39.83
CA VAL A 102 11.32 22.27 38.47
C VAL A 102 11.00 21.16 37.47
N PHE A 103 11.74 20.05 37.52
CA PHE A 103 11.44 18.88 36.67
C PHE A 103 10.08 18.26 37.01
N GLY A 104 9.70 18.22 38.27
CA GLY A 104 8.41 17.71 38.72
C GLY A 104 7.24 18.55 38.22
N VAL A 105 7.37 19.89 38.20
CA VAL A 105 6.34 20.76 37.59
C VAL A 105 6.21 20.47 36.09
N PHE A 106 7.32 20.25 35.38
CA PHE A 106 7.29 19.92 33.95
C PHE A 106 6.64 18.55 33.71
N SER A 107 7.05 17.51 34.46
CA SER A 107 6.44 16.18 34.45
C SER A 107 4.93 16.26 34.71
N PHE A 108 4.53 17.00 35.75
CA PHE A 108 3.14 17.16 36.15
C PHE A 108 2.30 17.87 35.08
N VAL A 109 2.82 18.93 34.44
CA VAL A 109 2.15 19.62 33.33
C VAL A 109 2.00 18.71 32.12
N GLN A 110 3.03 17.91 31.80
CA GLN A 110 2.96 16.93 30.71
C GLN A 110 1.95 15.82 31.00
N LEU A 111 1.93 15.30 32.23
CA LEU A 111 0.96 14.31 32.67
C LEU A 111 -0.48 14.84 32.61
N PHE A 112 -0.70 16.09 33.04
CA PHE A 112 -1.98 16.77 32.86
C PHE A 112 -2.35 16.94 31.38
N GLY A 113 -1.36 17.23 30.53
CA GLY A 113 -1.52 17.24 29.09
C GLY A 113 -2.03 15.90 28.56
N LEU A 114 -1.50 14.77 29.06
CA LEU A 114 -1.94 13.42 28.69
C LEU A 114 -3.37 13.09 29.13
N ALA A 115 -3.87 13.73 30.19
CA ALA A 115 -5.27 13.58 30.59
C ALA A 115 -6.25 14.18 29.56
N SER A 116 -5.78 15.05 28.67
CA SER A 116 -6.56 15.52 27.52
C SER A 116 -6.49 14.56 26.33
N VAL A 117 -7.58 14.47 25.56
CA VAL A 117 -7.62 13.67 24.32
C VAL A 117 -6.52 14.07 23.34
N GLY A 118 -6.27 15.38 23.19
CA GLY A 118 -5.25 15.90 22.27
C GLY A 118 -3.82 15.57 22.71
N GLY A 119 -3.50 15.66 24.01
CA GLY A 119 -2.19 15.28 24.51
C GLY A 119 -1.95 13.77 24.43
N ARG A 120 -2.96 12.96 24.76
CA ARG A 120 -2.91 11.51 24.57
C ARG A 120 -2.65 11.14 23.11
N ASN A 121 -3.40 11.71 22.16
CA ASN A 121 -3.18 11.44 20.74
C ASN A 121 -1.76 11.77 20.29
N LYS A 122 -1.21 12.93 20.69
CA LYS A 122 0.19 13.28 20.39
C LYS A 122 1.20 12.27 20.92
N LEU A 123 0.98 11.72 22.13
CA LEU A 123 1.83 10.68 22.68
C LEU A 123 1.73 9.39 21.85
N LEU A 124 0.51 8.95 21.53
CA LEU A 124 0.27 7.71 20.78
C LEU A 124 0.87 7.79 19.37
N THR A 125 0.67 8.90 18.66
CA THR A 125 1.28 9.15 17.35
C THR A 125 2.80 9.09 17.41
N ARG A 126 3.43 9.71 18.43
CA ARG A 126 4.89 9.66 18.60
C ARG A 126 5.40 8.27 18.98
N ALA A 127 4.66 7.55 19.81
CA ALA A 127 5.02 6.19 20.19
C ALA A 127 4.93 5.24 18.99
N LEU A 128 3.90 5.38 18.17
CA LEU A 128 3.72 4.62 16.93
C LEU A 128 4.83 4.96 15.92
N ALA A 129 5.14 6.24 15.71
CA ALA A 129 6.24 6.66 14.85
C ALA A 129 7.58 6.07 15.30
N ARG A 130 7.88 6.09 16.61
CA ARG A 130 9.10 5.47 17.15
C ARG A 130 9.12 3.96 16.94
N GLY A 131 8.02 3.26 17.20
CA GLY A 131 7.94 1.81 16.96
C GLY A 131 8.21 1.43 15.51
N LEU A 132 7.66 2.21 14.56
CA LEU A 132 7.91 2.00 13.13
C LEU A 132 9.38 2.24 12.72
N ILE A 133 10.05 3.20 13.36
CA ILE A 133 11.48 3.47 13.16
C ILE A 133 12.33 2.35 13.77
N GLU A 134 12.04 1.93 15.00
CA GLU A 134 12.75 0.87 15.69
C GLU A 134 12.63 -0.49 14.98
N LEU A 135 11.53 -0.73 14.28
CA LEU A 135 11.34 -1.91 13.42
C LEU A 135 12.25 -1.89 12.18
N HIS A 136 12.52 -0.72 11.62
CA HIS A 136 13.41 -0.61 10.46
C HIS A 136 14.86 -0.93 10.83
N ASP A 137 15.31 -0.48 12.00
CA ASP A 137 16.69 -0.66 12.46
C ASP A 137 17.04 -2.12 12.80
N GLN A 138 16.06 -3.03 12.85
CA GLN A 138 16.25 -4.43 13.27
C GLN A 138 16.62 -5.39 12.13
N GLU A 139 16.66 -4.97 10.85
CA GLU A 139 17.06 -5.79 9.68
C GLU A 139 16.40 -7.18 9.57
N LEU A 140 15.21 -7.38 10.15
CA LEU A 140 14.51 -8.66 10.19
C LEU A 140 13.28 -8.65 9.27
N SER A 141 12.81 -9.85 8.88
CA SER A 141 11.78 -10.01 7.85
C SER A 141 10.38 -9.60 8.34
N PHE A 142 9.77 -8.68 7.58
CA PHE A 142 8.57 -7.93 7.93
C PHE A 142 7.29 -8.74 8.27
N ASP A 143 7.10 -9.95 7.70
CA ASP A 143 5.87 -10.74 7.85
C ASP A 143 5.74 -11.47 9.21
N GLU A 144 6.85 -11.73 9.91
CA GLU A 144 6.82 -12.36 11.24
C GLU A 144 6.74 -11.31 12.38
N GLU A 145 7.16 -10.06 12.15
CA GLU A 145 7.45 -9.11 13.26
C GLU A 145 6.43 -7.99 13.49
N LEU A 146 5.54 -7.70 12.54
CA LEU A 146 4.55 -6.62 12.68
C LEU A 146 3.59 -6.84 13.86
N SER A 147 3.29 -8.11 14.15
CA SER A 147 2.51 -8.53 15.32
C SER A 147 3.35 -8.76 16.57
N ASP A 148 4.67 -8.85 16.44
CA ASP A 148 5.59 -9.11 17.55
C ASP A 148 6.13 -7.82 18.14
N ASP A 149 6.15 -6.72 17.38
CA ASP A 149 6.38 -5.39 17.94
C ASP A 149 5.27 -5.02 18.94
N PRO A 150 5.61 -4.78 20.22
CA PRO A 150 4.61 -4.59 21.25
C PRO A 150 3.79 -3.30 21.06
N VAL A 151 4.34 -2.29 20.37
CA VAL A 151 3.66 -1.01 20.12
C VAL A 151 2.66 -1.16 18.99
N VAL A 152 3.08 -1.74 17.86
CA VAL A 152 2.22 -1.96 16.70
C VAL A 152 1.14 -3.00 17.01
N ALA A 153 1.47 -4.08 17.72
CA ALA A 153 0.50 -5.07 18.18
C ALA A 153 -0.56 -4.46 19.12
N ALA A 154 -0.17 -3.57 20.03
CA ALA A 154 -1.10 -2.88 20.91
C ALA A 154 -2.00 -1.88 20.14
N TYR A 155 -1.44 -1.18 19.15
CA TYR A 155 -2.21 -0.33 18.23
C TYR A 155 -3.25 -1.13 17.45
N LEU A 156 -2.84 -2.22 16.78
CA LEU A 156 -3.72 -3.11 16.02
C LEU A 156 -4.79 -3.77 16.90
N GLY A 157 -4.43 -4.17 18.13
CA GLY A 157 -5.37 -4.70 19.11
C GLY A 157 -6.43 -3.67 19.53
N THR A 158 -6.04 -2.40 19.72
CA THR A 158 -6.98 -1.31 20.01
C THR A 158 -7.90 -1.02 18.83
N LEU A 159 -7.36 -1.09 17.61
CA LEU A 159 -8.16 -0.98 16.38
C LEU A 159 -9.17 -2.11 16.27
N ASP A 160 -8.77 -3.35 16.51
CA ASP A 160 -9.67 -4.51 16.49
C ASP A 160 -10.78 -4.40 17.55
N GLN A 161 -10.48 -3.84 18.72
CA GLN A 161 -11.49 -3.53 19.74
C GLN A 161 -12.47 -2.46 19.27
N ALA A 162 -11.98 -1.36 18.68
CA ALA A 162 -12.83 -0.31 18.12
C ALA A 162 -13.73 -0.81 16.98
N ILE A 163 -13.19 -1.68 16.12
CA ILE A 163 -13.93 -2.38 15.07
C ILE A 163 -15.01 -3.28 15.68
N SER A 164 -14.66 -4.10 16.67
CA SER A 164 -15.58 -5.07 17.28
C SER A 164 -16.69 -4.37 18.09
N GLY A 165 -16.38 -3.22 18.69
CA GLY A 165 -17.35 -2.35 19.36
C GLY A 165 -18.16 -1.47 18.42
N ASN A 166 -17.85 -1.48 17.11
CA ASN A 166 -18.42 -0.59 16.10
C ASN A 166 -18.42 0.88 16.56
N ASP A 167 -17.24 1.41 16.92
CA ASP A 167 -17.05 2.79 17.36
C ASP A 167 -16.38 3.64 16.25
N PRO A 168 -17.16 4.38 15.45
CA PRO A 168 -16.65 5.23 14.38
C PRO A 168 -15.71 6.34 14.82
N ALA A 169 -15.86 6.84 16.04
CA ALA A 169 -15.02 7.92 16.54
C ALA A 169 -13.63 7.38 16.87
N SER A 170 -13.57 6.23 17.56
CA SER A 170 -12.31 5.55 17.86
C SER A 170 -11.58 5.08 16.60
N ILE A 171 -12.30 4.52 15.61
CA ILE A 171 -11.70 4.13 14.32
C ILE A 171 -11.04 5.34 13.65
N ARG A 172 -11.75 6.47 13.51
CA ARG A 172 -11.20 7.67 12.88
C ARG A 172 -10.01 8.24 13.64
N ASN A 173 -10.06 8.23 14.98
CA ASN A 173 -8.95 8.71 15.80
C ASN A 173 -7.70 7.83 15.63
N LEU A 174 -7.84 6.50 15.60
CA LEU A 174 -6.72 5.58 15.42
C LEU A 174 -6.13 5.67 14.01
N VAL A 175 -6.96 5.88 12.99
CA VAL A 175 -6.50 6.14 11.62
C VAL A 175 -5.76 7.47 11.55
N GLY A 176 -6.30 8.52 12.18
CA GLY A 176 -5.61 9.82 12.30
C GLY A 176 -4.25 9.69 13.00
N GLN A 177 -4.15 8.89 14.07
CA GLN A 177 -2.88 8.65 14.75
C GLN A 177 -1.81 8.02 13.83
N LEU A 178 -2.20 7.10 12.96
CA LEU A 178 -1.30 6.47 11.99
C LEU A 178 -0.91 7.42 10.85
N VAL A 179 -1.88 8.20 10.34
CA VAL A 179 -1.64 9.19 9.28
C VAL A 179 -0.73 10.33 9.77
N ASP A 180 -0.90 10.77 11.01
CA ASP A 180 -0.10 11.83 11.63
C ASP A 180 1.27 11.31 12.14
N ALA A 181 1.53 10.00 12.07
CA ALA A 181 2.78 9.41 12.53
C ALA A 181 3.91 9.78 11.55
N HIS A 182 4.73 10.76 11.94
CA HIS A 182 5.87 11.17 11.12
C HIS A 182 7.01 10.16 11.23
N VAL A 183 7.18 9.39 10.17
CA VAL A 183 8.25 8.40 9.99
C VAL A 183 9.23 8.96 8.95
N PRO A 184 10.55 8.88 9.17
CA PRO A 184 11.54 9.32 8.20
C PRO A 184 11.59 8.35 7.01
N ALA A 185 11.97 8.86 5.84
CA ALA A 185 12.10 8.14 4.56
C ALA A 185 12.61 6.68 4.64
N PRO A 186 13.72 6.34 5.33
CA PRO A 186 14.20 4.96 5.41
C PRO A 186 13.18 3.98 6.04
N ALA A 187 12.38 4.43 7.00
CA ALA A 187 11.37 3.62 7.67
C ALA A 187 9.96 3.75 7.06
N ASN A 188 9.79 4.54 5.98
CA ASN A 188 8.48 4.77 5.36
C ASN A 188 7.85 3.50 4.78
N GLU A 189 8.65 2.50 4.40
CA GLU A 189 8.14 1.22 3.88
C GLU A 189 7.30 0.49 4.93
N ASN A 190 7.77 0.46 6.18
CA ASN A 190 7.05 -0.11 7.31
C ASN A 190 5.74 0.64 7.58
N ALA A 191 5.77 1.96 7.44
CA ALA A 191 4.58 2.78 7.58
C ALA A 191 3.54 2.45 6.49
N VAL A 192 3.94 2.40 5.21
CA VAL A 192 3.05 2.06 4.09
C VAL A 192 2.41 0.69 4.29
N ALA A 193 3.21 -0.29 4.71
CA ALA A 193 2.74 -1.63 4.96
C ALA A 193 1.73 -1.71 6.11
N LEU A 194 1.97 -1.01 7.23
CA LEU A 194 0.98 -0.89 8.31
C LEU A 194 -0.31 -0.19 7.82
N HIS A 195 -0.22 0.81 6.95
CA HIS A 195 -1.40 1.44 6.36
C HIS A 195 -2.22 0.45 5.53
N LEU A 196 -1.57 -0.42 4.74
CA LEU A 196 -2.24 -1.48 3.97
C LEU A 196 -2.90 -2.53 4.87
N GLU A 197 -2.26 -2.92 5.97
CA GLU A 197 -2.82 -3.86 6.94
C GLU A 197 -4.04 -3.26 7.67
N VAL A 198 -3.96 -2.00 8.11
CA VAL A 198 -5.10 -1.28 8.70
C VAL A 198 -6.24 -1.15 7.69
N LEU A 199 -5.94 -0.78 6.45
CA LEU A 199 -6.92 -0.73 5.36
C LEU A 199 -7.61 -2.09 5.17
N HIS A 200 -6.85 -3.18 5.22
CA HIS A 200 -7.38 -4.54 5.10
C HIS A 200 -8.33 -4.90 6.25
N ARG A 201 -7.93 -4.65 7.49
CA ARG A 201 -8.77 -4.91 8.67
C ARG A 201 -10.07 -4.13 8.63
N LEU A 202 -10.01 -2.84 8.30
CA LEU A 202 -11.20 -1.99 8.16
C LEU A 202 -12.12 -2.46 7.04
N SER A 203 -11.55 -2.78 5.87
CA SER A 203 -12.33 -3.27 4.72
C SER A 203 -13.01 -4.60 5.02
N ARG A 204 -12.29 -5.54 5.64
CA ARG A 204 -12.84 -6.81 6.11
C ARG A 204 -13.96 -6.57 7.14
N ALA A 205 -13.77 -5.64 8.07
CA ALA A 205 -14.79 -5.33 9.07
C ALA A 205 -16.08 -4.80 8.46
N ALA A 206 -16.01 -3.93 7.45
CA ALA A 206 -17.18 -3.44 6.72
C ALA A 206 -17.89 -4.56 5.96
N LEU A 207 -17.14 -5.51 5.37
CA LEU A 207 -17.72 -6.59 4.57
C LEU A 207 -18.38 -7.69 5.42
N VAL A 208 -17.77 -8.08 6.55
CA VAL A 208 -18.23 -9.27 7.31
C VAL A 208 -18.51 -9.05 8.79
N ARG A 209 -18.10 -7.93 9.40
CA ARG A 209 -18.29 -7.68 10.84
C ARG A 209 -19.30 -6.57 11.16
N GLY A 210 -19.90 -5.96 10.14
CA GLY A 210 -20.94 -4.94 10.32
C GLY A 210 -20.44 -3.57 10.73
N ALA A 211 -19.14 -3.28 10.57
CA ALA A 211 -18.63 -1.92 10.72
C ALA A 211 -19.27 -0.98 9.68
N ASP A 212 -19.50 0.29 10.03
CA ASP A 212 -20.13 1.24 9.10
C ASP A 212 -19.26 1.44 7.84
N PRO A 213 -19.75 1.03 6.65
CA PRO A 213 -18.96 1.11 5.43
C PRO A 213 -18.63 2.55 5.00
N ILE A 214 -19.40 3.56 5.42
CA ILE A 214 -19.10 4.96 5.11
C ILE A 214 -17.87 5.42 5.91
N VAL A 215 -17.83 5.07 7.19
CA VAL A 215 -16.71 5.41 8.08
C VAL A 215 -15.44 4.71 7.62
N VAL A 216 -15.56 3.43 7.25
CA VAL A 216 -14.45 2.65 6.69
C VAL A 216 -13.96 3.24 5.38
N ALA A 217 -14.84 3.55 4.43
CA ALA A 217 -14.44 4.14 3.15
C ALA A 217 -13.75 5.51 3.32
N GLY A 218 -14.29 6.37 4.20
CA GLY A 218 -13.65 7.65 4.51
C GLY A 218 -12.29 7.50 5.20
N SER A 219 -12.14 6.50 6.08
CA SER A 219 -10.86 6.21 6.73
C SER A 219 -9.83 5.64 5.74
N ALA A 220 -10.29 4.76 4.84
CA ALA A 220 -9.48 4.21 3.76
C ALA A 220 -8.97 5.30 2.81
N ASP A 221 -9.81 6.28 2.48
CA ASP A 221 -9.43 7.44 1.66
C ASP A 221 -8.25 8.22 2.27
N THR A 222 -8.33 8.49 3.59
CA THR A 222 -7.26 9.17 4.34
C THR A 222 -5.98 8.32 4.36
N LEU A 223 -6.08 7.01 4.59
CA LEU A 223 -4.93 6.10 4.58
C LEU A 223 -4.24 6.09 3.21
N ILE A 224 -5.00 6.02 2.11
CA ILE A 224 -4.42 6.05 0.76
C ILE A 224 -3.76 7.40 0.46
N SER A 225 -4.37 8.50 0.89
CA SER A 225 -3.75 9.83 0.74
C SER A 225 -2.43 9.93 1.50
N SER A 226 -2.35 9.34 2.68
CA SER A 226 -1.10 9.21 3.47
C SER A 226 -0.06 8.34 2.75
N ILE A 227 -0.45 7.17 2.25
CA ILE A 227 0.43 6.27 1.48
C ILE A 227 1.02 7.02 0.27
N LEU A 228 0.20 7.78 -0.47
CA LEU A 228 0.69 8.56 -1.61
C LEU A 228 1.70 9.63 -1.20
N GLY A 229 1.51 10.25 -0.03
CA GLY A 229 2.48 11.18 0.56
C GLY A 229 3.80 10.49 0.89
N GLN A 230 3.73 9.35 1.60
CA GLN A 230 4.91 8.56 1.98
C GLN A 230 5.67 8.02 0.78
N CYS A 231 4.97 7.55 -0.27
CA CYS A 231 5.61 7.06 -1.49
C CYS A 231 6.47 8.12 -2.18
N ARG A 232 6.10 9.40 -2.13
CA ARG A 232 6.92 10.48 -2.71
C ARG A 232 8.26 10.68 -2.01
N GLU A 233 8.36 10.20 -0.77
CA GLU A 233 9.58 10.28 0.03
C GLU A 233 10.37 8.96 0.01
N LEU A 234 9.82 7.90 -0.59
CA LEU A 234 10.51 6.61 -0.72
C LEU A 234 11.57 6.66 -1.83
N PRO A 235 12.73 6.01 -1.64
CA PRO A 235 13.71 5.82 -2.72
C PRO A 235 13.15 5.00 -3.88
N ASP A 236 12.27 4.02 -3.60
CA ASP A 236 11.62 3.19 -4.60
C ASP A 236 10.10 3.11 -4.40
N PRO A 237 9.32 4.08 -4.91
CA PRO A 237 7.86 4.08 -4.77
C PRO A 237 7.15 3.00 -5.59
N ALA A 238 7.82 2.38 -6.56
CA ALA A 238 7.17 1.48 -7.51
C ALA A 238 6.53 0.28 -6.82
N ALA A 239 7.25 -0.36 -5.90
CA ALA A 239 6.79 -1.53 -5.15
C ALA A 239 5.55 -1.23 -4.30
N ALA A 240 5.61 -0.15 -3.51
CA ALA A 240 4.51 0.30 -2.66
C ALA A 240 3.26 0.69 -3.47
N LEU A 241 3.41 1.48 -4.54
CA LEU A 241 2.30 1.91 -5.38
C LEU A 241 1.69 0.75 -6.17
N GLY A 242 2.53 -0.19 -6.65
CA GLY A 242 2.11 -1.43 -7.28
C GLY A 242 1.28 -2.30 -6.34
N ALA A 243 1.82 -2.62 -5.17
CA ALA A 243 1.15 -3.43 -4.14
C ALA A 243 -0.17 -2.81 -3.66
N THR A 244 -0.19 -1.49 -3.45
CA THR A 244 -1.40 -0.76 -3.07
C THR A 244 -2.46 -0.82 -4.16
N SER A 245 -2.07 -0.56 -5.42
CA SER A 245 -2.99 -0.62 -6.56
C SER A 245 -3.59 -2.01 -6.75
N ARG A 246 -2.73 -3.03 -6.64
CA ARG A 246 -3.08 -4.45 -6.70
C ARG A 246 -4.07 -4.83 -5.60
N TYR A 247 -3.83 -4.37 -4.37
CA TYR A 247 -4.73 -4.56 -3.25
C TYR A 247 -6.11 -3.94 -3.49
N LEU A 248 -6.17 -2.69 -3.94
CA LEU A 248 -7.44 -2.00 -4.23
C LEU A 248 -8.22 -2.69 -5.36
N ALA A 249 -7.52 -3.17 -6.38
CA ALA A 249 -8.12 -3.93 -7.48
C ALA A 249 -8.76 -5.24 -7.00
N TRP A 250 -8.02 -5.98 -6.17
CA TRP A 250 -8.50 -7.19 -5.52
C TRP A 250 -9.66 -6.92 -4.57
N LEU A 251 -9.58 -5.84 -3.77
CA LEU A 251 -10.62 -5.44 -2.83
C LEU A 251 -11.93 -5.11 -3.53
N GLY A 252 -11.89 -4.32 -4.61
CA GLY A 252 -13.08 -4.00 -5.40
C GLY A 252 -13.72 -5.26 -6.00
N SER A 253 -12.91 -6.13 -6.59
CA SER A 253 -13.40 -7.41 -7.16
C SER A 253 -13.98 -8.35 -6.10
N THR A 254 -13.32 -8.45 -4.95
CA THR A 254 -13.73 -9.32 -3.84
C THR A 254 -14.99 -8.80 -3.16
N SER A 255 -15.09 -7.49 -2.92
CA SER A 255 -16.27 -6.85 -2.34
C SER A 255 -17.52 -7.12 -3.17
N MET A 256 -17.38 -7.00 -4.50
CA MET A 256 -18.44 -7.32 -5.44
C MET A 256 -18.82 -8.80 -5.41
N LEU A 257 -17.82 -9.71 -5.44
CA LEU A 257 -18.06 -11.15 -5.37
C LEU A 257 -18.78 -11.56 -4.07
N MET A 258 -18.37 -10.98 -2.93
CA MET A 258 -18.98 -11.25 -1.63
C MET A 258 -20.42 -10.74 -1.58
N SER A 259 -20.73 -9.61 -2.21
CA SER A 259 -22.10 -9.12 -2.33
C SER A 259 -22.97 -10.02 -3.21
N VAL A 260 -22.49 -10.43 -4.38
CA VAL A 260 -23.21 -11.36 -5.28
C VAL A 260 -23.51 -12.69 -4.57
N ARG A 261 -22.59 -13.17 -3.73
CA ARG A 261 -22.76 -14.40 -2.94
C ARG A 261 -23.61 -14.23 -1.68
N GLY A 262 -24.12 -13.03 -1.39
CA GLY A 262 -24.91 -12.74 -0.20
C GLY A 262 -24.11 -12.76 1.11
N ILE A 263 -22.77 -12.72 1.05
CA ILE A 263 -21.89 -12.71 2.23
C ILE A 263 -21.76 -11.29 2.79
N ALA A 264 -21.66 -10.29 1.92
CA ALA A 264 -21.56 -8.88 2.30
C ALA A 264 -22.80 -8.10 1.83
N SER A 265 -23.16 -7.04 2.55
CA SER A 265 -24.25 -6.16 2.12
C SER A 265 -23.88 -5.41 0.83
N THR A 266 -24.87 -5.17 -0.05
CA THR A 266 -24.69 -4.37 -1.27
C THR A 266 -24.18 -2.97 -0.95
N ARG A 267 -24.63 -2.38 0.16
CA ARG A 267 -24.14 -1.08 0.64
C ARG A 267 -22.64 -1.11 0.91
N ALA A 268 -22.16 -2.07 1.71
CA ALA A 268 -20.73 -2.16 2.03
C ALA A 268 -19.88 -2.41 0.79
N ALA A 269 -20.33 -3.31 -0.09
CA ALA A 269 -19.64 -3.56 -1.35
C ALA A 269 -19.58 -2.31 -2.23
N ARG A 270 -20.67 -1.54 -2.33
CA ARG A 270 -20.71 -0.31 -3.13
C ARG A 270 -19.71 0.74 -2.67
N GLU A 271 -19.65 1.00 -1.36
CA GLU A 271 -18.73 2.00 -0.82
C GLU A 271 -17.26 1.60 -1.04
N LEU A 272 -16.91 0.32 -0.77
CA LEU A 272 -15.54 -0.17 -0.98
C LEU A 272 -15.14 -0.24 -2.46
N VAL A 273 -16.08 -0.60 -3.33
CA VAL A 273 -15.88 -0.57 -4.79
C VAL A 273 -15.62 0.87 -5.25
N SER A 274 -16.45 1.84 -4.85
CA SER A 274 -16.24 3.26 -5.21
C SER A 274 -14.89 3.76 -4.71
N MET A 275 -14.59 3.56 -3.42
CA MET A 275 -13.32 3.96 -2.83
C MET A 275 -12.13 3.34 -3.57
N SER A 276 -12.21 2.06 -3.93
CA SER A 276 -11.13 1.38 -4.66
C SER A 276 -10.87 2.00 -6.04
N VAL A 277 -11.91 2.45 -6.74
CA VAL A 277 -11.78 3.16 -8.04
C VAL A 277 -11.11 4.51 -7.85
N ASP A 278 -11.67 5.33 -6.96
CA ASP A 278 -11.23 6.70 -6.75
C ASP A 278 -9.77 6.74 -6.25
N CYS A 279 -9.40 5.82 -5.35
CA CYS A 279 -8.03 5.62 -4.88
C CYS A 279 -7.08 5.19 -6.01
N ARG A 280 -7.49 4.24 -6.87
CA ARG A 280 -6.66 3.81 -8.01
C ARG A 280 -6.44 4.92 -9.03
N LEU A 281 -7.43 5.80 -9.23
CA LEU A 281 -7.26 6.98 -10.07
C LEU A 281 -6.17 7.91 -9.50
N ARG A 282 -6.19 8.19 -8.19
CA ARG A 282 -5.16 9.02 -7.55
C ARG A 282 -3.76 8.42 -7.67
N ILE A 283 -3.63 7.09 -7.54
CA ILE A 283 -2.34 6.40 -7.77
C ILE A 283 -1.91 6.57 -9.21
N LEU A 284 -2.80 6.34 -10.18
CA LEU A 284 -2.50 6.55 -11.60
C LEU A 284 -2.03 7.98 -11.87
N LEU A 285 -2.73 8.99 -11.35
CA LEU A 285 -2.36 10.40 -11.52
C LEU A 285 -1.02 10.77 -10.89
N SER A 286 -0.54 10.00 -9.91
CA SER A 286 0.77 10.21 -9.30
C SER A 286 1.90 9.61 -10.14
N VAL A 287 1.60 8.59 -10.95
CA VAL A 287 2.56 7.90 -11.81
C VAL A 287 2.55 8.46 -13.25
N ASP A 288 1.45 9.05 -13.70
CA ASP A 288 1.32 9.67 -15.01
C ASP A 288 2.30 10.86 -15.14
N PRO A 289 3.20 10.87 -16.14
CA PRO A 289 4.10 12.00 -16.38
C PRO A 289 3.38 13.29 -16.80
N ASP A 290 2.15 13.21 -17.32
CA ASP A 290 1.38 14.39 -17.73
C ASP A 290 -0.14 14.19 -17.52
N PRO A 291 -0.59 14.20 -16.25
CA PRO A 291 -1.98 13.91 -15.90
C PRO A 291 -2.92 15.04 -16.37
N LYS A 292 -3.89 14.69 -17.21
CA LYS A 292 -4.88 15.63 -17.81
C LYS A 292 -5.70 16.46 -16.81
N THR A 293 -5.74 16.07 -15.53
CA THR A 293 -6.64 16.65 -14.51
C THR A 293 -5.94 17.48 -13.43
N LEU A 294 -4.61 17.63 -13.44
CA LEU A 294 -3.93 18.53 -12.50
C LEU A 294 -3.95 19.97 -13.04
N SER A 295 -5.00 20.72 -12.68
CA SER A 295 -5.21 22.11 -13.09
C SER A 295 -4.44 23.15 -12.27
N ASN A 296 -3.57 22.76 -11.33
CA ASN A 296 -2.90 23.70 -10.43
C ASN A 296 -1.41 23.40 -10.25
N GLY A 297 -0.55 24.15 -10.94
CA GLY A 297 0.76 24.66 -10.49
C GLY A 297 1.84 23.75 -9.89
N TYR A 298 1.60 22.45 -9.68
CA TYR A 298 2.61 21.47 -9.32
C TYR A 298 3.24 20.96 -10.62
N GLU A 299 4.57 20.98 -10.69
CA GLU A 299 5.31 20.41 -11.82
C GLU A 299 4.93 18.93 -11.95
N PRO A 300 4.33 18.49 -13.07
CA PRO A 300 3.99 17.10 -13.27
C PRO A 300 5.28 16.33 -13.55
N ALA A 301 5.92 15.85 -12.48
CA ALA A 301 6.90 14.78 -12.54
C ALA A 301 6.22 13.51 -12.01
N SER A 302 6.35 12.41 -12.75
CA SER A 302 5.98 11.10 -12.22
C SER A 302 6.75 10.85 -10.93
N VAL A 303 6.11 10.23 -9.94
CA VAL A 303 6.82 9.75 -8.74
C VAL A 303 7.76 8.58 -9.03
N LEU A 304 7.66 7.96 -10.22
CA LEU A 304 8.58 6.92 -10.64
C LEU A 304 9.76 7.55 -11.39
N GLU A 305 10.97 7.06 -11.13
CA GLU A 305 12.20 7.66 -11.70
C GLU A 305 12.78 6.84 -12.85
N ASP A 306 12.50 5.54 -12.92
CA ASP A 306 13.14 4.64 -13.87
C ASP A 306 12.17 3.67 -14.57
N ALA A 307 12.61 3.12 -15.70
CA ALA A 307 11.82 2.22 -16.53
C ALA A 307 11.45 0.91 -15.83
N VAL A 308 12.35 0.33 -15.02
CA VAL A 308 12.07 -0.93 -14.29
C VAL A 308 10.98 -0.71 -13.24
N GLY A 309 10.98 0.44 -12.56
CA GLY A 309 9.94 0.86 -11.62
C GLY A 309 8.57 0.98 -12.31
N VAL A 310 8.51 1.56 -13.51
CA VAL A 310 7.27 1.62 -14.30
C VAL A 310 6.78 0.22 -14.69
N LEU A 311 7.69 -0.67 -15.09
CA LEU A 311 7.33 -2.05 -15.44
C LEU A 311 6.84 -2.84 -14.22
N LEU A 312 7.44 -2.64 -13.04
CA LEU A 312 6.95 -3.20 -11.78
C LEU A 312 5.54 -2.71 -11.47
N TRP A 313 5.36 -1.38 -11.49
CA TRP A 313 4.07 -0.78 -11.18
C TRP A 313 2.97 -1.24 -12.14
N VAL A 314 3.20 -1.22 -13.46
CA VAL A 314 2.17 -1.62 -14.44
C VAL A 314 1.84 -3.11 -14.35
N ARG A 315 2.82 -3.97 -14.04
CA ARG A 315 2.58 -5.40 -13.76
C ARG A 315 1.54 -5.54 -12.64
N ASP A 316 1.77 -4.89 -11.51
CA ASP A 316 0.90 -5.02 -10.33
C ASP A 316 -0.44 -4.28 -10.52
N PHE A 317 -0.44 -3.13 -11.20
CA PHE A 317 -1.64 -2.34 -11.50
C PHE A 317 -2.61 -3.10 -12.43
N THR A 318 -2.08 -3.90 -13.35
CA THR A 318 -2.88 -4.66 -14.33
C THR A 318 -3.22 -6.08 -13.88
N GLU A 319 -2.59 -6.60 -12.82
CA GLU A 319 -2.78 -8.01 -12.42
C GLU A 319 -4.23 -8.34 -12.12
N PHE A 320 -4.96 -7.50 -11.39
CA PHE A 320 -6.39 -7.70 -11.10
C PHE A 320 -7.25 -6.73 -11.89
N HIS A 321 -8.28 -7.25 -12.54
CA HIS A 321 -9.21 -6.44 -13.33
C HIS A 321 -9.89 -5.36 -12.46
N GLY A 322 -9.70 -4.10 -12.84
CA GLY A 322 -10.33 -2.97 -12.17
C GLY A 322 -10.17 -1.66 -12.93
N ALA A 323 -10.48 -0.56 -12.26
CA ALA A 323 -10.57 0.74 -12.90
C ALA A 323 -9.24 1.26 -13.47
N HIS A 324 -9.35 2.05 -14.53
CA HIS A 324 -8.28 2.85 -15.13
C HIS A 324 -7.09 2.09 -15.73
N GLN A 325 -7.18 0.75 -15.89
CA GLN A 325 -6.10 -0.05 -16.47
C GLN A 325 -5.68 0.45 -17.85
N ALA A 326 -6.64 0.68 -18.75
CA ALA A 326 -6.31 1.17 -20.09
C ALA A 326 -5.76 2.61 -20.08
N ASN A 327 -6.16 3.46 -19.13
CA ASN A 327 -5.59 4.79 -18.96
C ASN A 327 -4.13 4.72 -18.48
N ALA A 328 -3.79 3.73 -17.64
CA ALA A 328 -2.41 3.52 -17.19
C ALA A 328 -1.43 3.31 -18.36
N PHE A 329 -1.86 2.65 -19.44
CA PHE A 329 -0.99 2.45 -20.61
C PHE A 329 -0.62 3.75 -21.32
N TYR A 330 -1.39 4.84 -21.21
CA TYR A 330 -1.00 6.13 -21.76
C TYR A 330 0.20 6.71 -21.01
N GLY A 331 0.14 6.71 -19.68
CA GLY A 331 1.25 7.14 -18.83
C GLY A 331 2.49 6.27 -19.03
N VAL A 332 2.31 4.94 -19.10
CA VAL A 332 3.42 3.99 -19.38
C VAL A 332 4.04 4.26 -20.75
N TYR A 333 3.23 4.46 -21.79
CA TYR A 333 3.74 4.78 -23.12
C TYR A 333 4.56 6.07 -23.10
N GLN A 334 4.04 7.12 -22.45
CA GLN A 334 4.74 8.40 -22.36
C GLN A 334 6.04 8.30 -21.57
N PHE A 335 6.03 7.58 -20.46
CA PHE A 335 7.22 7.36 -19.65
C PHE A 335 8.30 6.61 -20.43
N LEU A 336 7.94 5.48 -21.05
CA LEU A 336 8.93 4.60 -21.69
C LEU A 336 9.43 5.12 -23.03
N THR A 337 8.65 5.95 -23.73
CA THR A 337 9.02 6.43 -25.08
C THR A 337 9.38 7.92 -25.12
N GLY A 338 9.07 8.69 -24.06
CA GLY A 338 9.15 10.14 -24.06
C GLY A 338 8.12 10.83 -24.98
N ARG A 339 7.19 10.09 -25.57
CA ARG A 339 6.21 10.58 -26.56
C ARG A 339 4.79 10.32 -26.09
N LYS A 340 3.84 11.17 -26.46
CA LYS A 340 2.41 10.94 -26.17
C LYS A 340 1.79 9.98 -27.18
N PHE A 341 0.99 9.04 -26.70
CA PHE A 341 0.14 8.21 -27.56
C PHE A 341 -1.12 8.99 -27.97
N MET A 342 -1.23 9.34 -29.26
CA MET A 342 -2.33 10.16 -29.78
C MET A 342 -3.53 9.35 -30.27
N ALA A 343 -3.36 8.05 -30.45
CA ALA A 343 -4.44 7.19 -30.89
C ALA A 343 -5.35 6.78 -29.71
N ASN A 344 -6.46 6.13 -30.05
CA ASN A 344 -7.45 5.71 -29.09
C ASN A 344 -7.62 4.19 -29.14
N TYR A 345 -7.41 3.52 -28.01
CA TYR A 345 -7.57 2.07 -27.94
C TYR A 345 -9.04 1.64 -28.08
N TRP A 346 -10.01 2.52 -27.76
CA TRP A 346 -11.44 2.29 -28.04
C TRP A 346 -11.72 2.18 -29.54
N ASP A 347 -10.90 2.83 -30.35
CA ASP A 347 -11.00 2.79 -31.82
C ASP A 347 -10.18 1.62 -32.41
N GLY A 348 -9.67 0.73 -31.54
CA GLY A 348 -8.90 -0.46 -31.94
C GLY A 348 -7.40 -0.23 -32.11
N ALA A 349 -6.87 0.96 -31.79
CA ALA A 349 -5.44 1.22 -31.85
C ALA A 349 -4.66 0.39 -30.81
N SER A 350 -3.54 -0.20 -31.23
CA SER A 350 -2.68 -0.99 -30.35
C SER A 350 -1.57 -0.16 -29.74
N ILE A 351 -1.76 0.26 -28.47
CA ILE A 351 -0.74 1.04 -27.74
C ILE A 351 0.57 0.28 -27.57
N LEU A 352 0.51 -1.02 -27.33
CA LEU A 352 1.69 -1.87 -27.20
C LEU A 352 2.42 -2.07 -28.52
N SER A 353 1.70 -2.20 -29.65
CA SER A 353 2.36 -2.28 -30.97
C SER A 353 3.05 -0.97 -31.33
N GLN A 354 2.40 0.17 -31.08
CA GLN A 354 3.03 1.47 -31.29
C GLN A 354 4.21 1.70 -30.34
N MET A 355 4.13 1.23 -29.10
CA MET A 355 5.25 1.31 -28.15
C MET A 355 6.43 0.47 -28.63
N ARG A 356 6.17 -0.76 -29.10
CA ARG A 356 7.21 -1.63 -29.66
C ARG A 356 7.86 -0.98 -30.88
N GLU A 357 7.06 -0.41 -31.78
CA GLU A 357 7.54 0.30 -32.96
C GLU A 357 8.36 1.53 -32.58
N ALA A 358 7.90 2.32 -31.62
CA ALA A 358 8.64 3.47 -31.13
C ALA A 358 10.00 3.08 -30.51
N LEU A 359 10.10 1.92 -29.85
CA LEU A 359 11.34 1.48 -29.20
C LEU A 359 12.29 0.72 -30.12
N TYR A 360 11.76 -0.12 -31.02
CA TYR A 360 12.53 -1.10 -31.79
C TYR A 360 12.18 -1.13 -33.29
N GLY A 361 11.33 -0.22 -33.75
CA GLY A 361 10.92 -0.12 -35.15
C GLY A 361 12.11 0.13 -36.08
N PRO A 362 12.07 -0.40 -37.31
CA PRO A 362 13.10 -0.13 -38.31
C PRO A 362 13.12 1.35 -38.76
N ASP A 363 11.99 2.04 -38.66
CA ASP A 363 11.78 3.39 -39.15
C ASP A 363 11.89 4.41 -38.01
N ASP A 364 13.09 4.95 -37.81
CA ASP A 364 13.41 6.03 -36.85
C ASP A 364 12.92 5.75 -35.40
N PRO A 365 13.54 4.78 -34.70
CA PRO A 365 13.20 4.51 -33.31
C PRO A 365 13.39 5.76 -32.45
N ALA A 366 12.51 5.94 -31.47
CA ALA A 366 12.58 7.04 -30.54
C ALA A 366 13.97 7.13 -29.90
N SER A 367 14.55 8.32 -29.93
CA SER A 367 15.84 8.67 -29.36
C SER A 367 15.65 9.58 -28.14
N GLY A 368 16.56 9.48 -27.18
CA GLY A 368 16.52 10.20 -25.92
C GLY A 368 16.63 9.28 -24.71
N GLU A 369 16.79 9.88 -23.53
CA GLU A 369 17.03 9.17 -22.28
C GLU A 369 15.95 8.14 -21.93
N ALA A 370 14.68 8.51 -22.05
CA ALA A 370 13.55 7.62 -21.77
C ALA A 370 13.52 6.34 -22.64
N PRO A 371 13.52 6.43 -23.99
CA PRO A 371 13.54 5.23 -24.83
C PRO A 371 14.85 4.43 -24.73
N ASP A 372 15.99 5.06 -24.43
CA ASP A 372 17.25 4.35 -24.16
C ASP A 372 17.16 3.51 -22.88
N ALA A 373 16.70 4.10 -21.78
CA ALA A 373 16.48 3.40 -20.52
C ALA A 373 15.42 2.29 -20.64
N ALA A 374 14.36 2.51 -21.43
CA ALA A 374 13.35 1.48 -21.69
C ALA A 374 13.94 0.30 -22.48
N ARG A 375 14.75 0.57 -23.52
CA ARG A 375 15.46 -0.49 -24.27
C ARG A 375 16.42 -1.27 -23.38
N GLU A 376 17.13 -0.59 -22.48
CA GLU A 376 17.99 -1.25 -21.49
C GLU A 376 17.19 -2.12 -20.52
N ALA A 377 16.04 -1.62 -20.03
CA ALA A 377 15.17 -2.35 -19.10
C ALA A 377 14.60 -3.62 -19.73
N PHE A 378 14.14 -3.56 -20.98
CA PHE A 378 13.61 -4.71 -21.73
C PHE A 378 14.70 -5.61 -22.32
N GLY A 379 15.88 -5.07 -22.60
CA GLY A 379 17.03 -5.73 -23.25
C GLY A 379 16.86 -5.97 -24.75
N SER A 380 15.68 -6.43 -25.20
CA SER A 380 15.39 -6.69 -26.62
C SER A 380 13.90 -6.60 -26.94
N ALA A 381 13.56 -6.55 -28.23
CA ALA A 381 12.18 -6.66 -28.70
C ALA A 381 11.51 -7.97 -28.23
N ALA A 382 12.25 -9.09 -28.20
CA ALA A 382 11.73 -10.35 -27.68
C ALA A 382 11.48 -10.29 -26.16
N GLY A 383 12.31 -9.56 -25.42
CA GLY A 383 12.12 -9.29 -23.99
C GLY A 383 10.86 -8.44 -23.73
N PHE A 384 10.63 -7.42 -24.57
CA PHE A 384 9.40 -6.63 -24.59
C PHE A 384 8.16 -7.50 -24.85
N ASP A 385 8.19 -8.29 -25.92
CA ASP A 385 7.09 -9.16 -26.34
C ASP A 385 6.74 -10.17 -25.24
N ARG A 386 7.77 -10.77 -24.61
CA ARG A 386 7.62 -11.69 -23.47
C ARG A 386 7.01 -10.99 -22.26
N PHE A 387 7.55 -9.83 -21.85
CA PHE A 387 7.06 -9.10 -20.68
C PHE A 387 5.56 -8.80 -20.79
N TRP A 388 5.13 -8.19 -21.90
CA TRP A 388 3.71 -7.86 -22.08
C TRP A 388 2.82 -9.08 -22.29
N CYS A 389 3.37 -10.21 -22.76
CA CYS A 389 2.66 -11.47 -22.73
C CYS A 389 2.39 -11.91 -21.28
N LEU A 390 3.42 -11.93 -20.41
CA LEU A 390 3.29 -12.31 -19.00
C LEU A 390 2.35 -11.38 -18.21
N VAL A 391 2.42 -10.06 -18.46
CA VAL A 391 1.43 -9.11 -17.90
C VAL A 391 0.00 -9.50 -18.33
N SER A 392 -0.21 -9.84 -19.60
CA SER A 392 -1.53 -10.26 -20.09
C SER A 392 -2.01 -11.59 -19.48
N VAL A 393 -1.09 -12.50 -19.13
CA VAL A 393 -1.40 -13.74 -18.40
C VAL A 393 -1.89 -13.43 -17.00
N GLY A 394 -1.20 -12.53 -16.30
CA GLY A 394 -1.61 -11.99 -15.00
C GLY A 394 -3.04 -11.47 -15.04
N ALA A 395 -3.28 -10.54 -15.97
CA ALA A 395 -4.57 -9.91 -16.22
C ALA A 395 -5.70 -10.91 -16.54
N ILE A 396 -5.47 -11.88 -17.44
CA ILE A 396 -6.53 -12.82 -17.86
C ILE A 396 -6.89 -13.79 -16.73
N ALA A 397 -5.90 -14.27 -15.96
CA ALA A 397 -6.14 -15.25 -14.91
C ALA A 397 -7.05 -14.73 -13.78
N THR A 398 -7.05 -13.43 -13.55
CA THR A 398 -7.80 -12.74 -12.49
C THR A 398 -9.06 -12.04 -13.00
N LEU A 399 -9.36 -12.13 -14.30
CA LEU A 399 -10.62 -11.65 -14.85
C LEU A 399 -11.78 -12.24 -14.06
N ARG A 400 -12.77 -11.38 -13.82
CA ARG A 400 -13.93 -11.71 -13.02
C ARG A 400 -14.76 -12.79 -13.70
N ASP A 401 -15.56 -13.47 -12.90
CA ASP A 401 -16.49 -14.47 -13.40
C ASP A 401 -17.68 -13.77 -14.09
N ALA A 402 -17.69 -13.79 -15.42
CA ALA A 402 -18.70 -13.15 -16.26
C ALA A 402 -20.09 -13.79 -16.09
N ARG A 403 -20.18 -14.97 -15.46
CA ARG A 403 -21.45 -15.65 -15.17
C ARG A 403 -22.18 -15.04 -13.98
N LEU A 404 -21.49 -14.24 -13.17
CA LEU A 404 -22.06 -13.61 -12.00
C LEU A 404 -22.80 -12.33 -12.39
N THR A 405 -24.12 -12.32 -12.16
CA THR A 405 -24.93 -11.12 -12.40
C THR A 405 -24.61 -10.06 -11.34
N HIS A 406 -24.30 -8.86 -11.80
CA HIS A 406 -24.01 -7.73 -10.93
C HIS A 406 -25.32 -7.17 -10.33
N PRO A 407 -25.38 -6.85 -9.03
CA PRO A 407 -26.47 -6.06 -8.47
C PRO A 407 -26.57 -4.73 -9.22
N PRO A 408 -27.77 -4.27 -9.61
CA PRO A 408 -27.96 -3.02 -10.35
C PRO A 408 -27.31 -1.81 -9.68
N GLU A 409 -27.29 -1.78 -8.36
CA GLU A 409 -26.71 -0.71 -7.54
C GLU A 409 -25.16 -0.68 -7.57
N LEU A 410 -24.53 -1.71 -8.14
CA LEU A 410 -23.08 -1.86 -8.29
C LEU A 410 -22.63 -1.73 -9.76
N ILE A 411 -23.54 -1.42 -10.69
CA ILE A 411 -23.19 -1.18 -12.10
C ILE A 411 -22.48 0.17 -12.18
N ARG A 412 -21.16 0.12 -12.37
CA ARG A 412 -20.32 1.27 -12.74
C ARG A 412 -19.58 0.96 -14.04
N PRO A 413 -19.17 1.96 -14.85
CA PRO A 413 -18.39 1.72 -16.07
C PRO A 413 -17.14 0.85 -15.85
N GLU A 414 -16.55 0.89 -14.66
CA GLU A 414 -15.35 0.15 -14.29
C GLU A 414 -15.65 -1.28 -13.77
N PHE A 415 -16.92 -1.57 -13.46
CA PHE A 415 -17.41 -2.88 -13.00
C PHE A 415 -18.61 -3.43 -13.76
N THR A 416 -18.88 -2.86 -14.92
CA THR A 416 -20.03 -3.18 -15.74
C THR A 416 -19.89 -4.57 -16.36
N PRO A 417 -21.01 -5.31 -16.50
CA PRO A 417 -21.04 -6.56 -17.25
C PRO A 417 -20.89 -6.36 -18.76
N ASP A 418 -20.68 -5.13 -19.26
CA ASP A 418 -20.58 -4.83 -20.68
C ASP A 418 -19.44 -5.61 -21.36
N PRO A 419 -19.78 -6.54 -22.27
CA PRO A 419 -18.80 -7.26 -23.07
C PRO A 419 -17.87 -6.36 -23.87
N GLN A 420 -18.29 -5.15 -24.26
CA GLN A 420 -17.46 -4.24 -25.06
C GLN A 420 -16.26 -3.72 -24.26
N LEU A 421 -16.46 -3.40 -22.98
CA LEU A 421 -15.41 -2.90 -22.10
C LEU A 421 -14.40 -4.01 -21.77
N LEU A 422 -14.88 -5.24 -21.57
CA LEU A 422 -14.02 -6.43 -21.47
C LEU A 422 -13.24 -6.66 -22.77
N GLY A 423 -13.89 -6.51 -23.93
CA GLY A 423 -13.26 -6.61 -25.24
C GLY A 423 -12.15 -5.58 -25.43
N ALA A 424 -12.37 -4.33 -25.03
CA ALA A 424 -11.39 -3.26 -25.12
C ALA A 424 -10.19 -3.50 -24.20
N TYR A 425 -10.45 -3.95 -22.98
CA TYR A 425 -9.40 -4.34 -22.04
C TYR A 425 -8.51 -5.46 -22.59
N LEU A 426 -9.13 -6.53 -23.09
CA LEU A 426 -8.38 -7.65 -23.68
C LEU A 426 -7.64 -7.21 -24.95
N ARG A 427 -8.23 -6.33 -25.76
CA ARG A 427 -7.58 -5.75 -26.94
C ARG A 427 -6.34 -4.94 -26.61
N THR A 428 -6.24 -4.31 -25.43
CA THR A 428 -5.00 -3.62 -25.01
C THR A 428 -3.78 -4.54 -25.13
N PHE A 429 -3.95 -5.84 -24.84
CA PHE A 429 -2.91 -6.85 -25.00
C PHE A 429 -2.99 -7.61 -26.33
N ALA A 430 -4.18 -8.07 -26.72
CA ALA A 430 -4.39 -8.98 -27.85
C ALA A 430 -4.16 -8.32 -29.22
N SER A 431 -4.29 -6.99 -29.32
CA SER A 431 -3.97 -6.25 -30.53
C SER A 431 -2.47 -6.20 -30.81
N HIS A 432 -1.63 -6.52 -29.82
CA HIS A 432 -0.21 -6.61 -29.98
C HIS A 432 0.21 -7.94 -30.58
N ARG A 433 0.42 -7.95 -31.90
CA ARG A 433 0.69 -9.15 -32.70
C ARG A 433 2.10 -9.15 -33.30
N TRP A 434 3.02 -9.84 -32.64
CA TRP A 434 4.37 -10.09 -33.15
C TRP A 434 4.51 -11.48 -33.80
N PHE A 435 3.43 -12.25 -33.84
CA PHE A 435 3.30 -13.51 -34.56
C PHE A 435 1.92 -13.59 -35.21
N SER A 436 1.79 -14.44 -36.24
CA SER A 436 0.54 -14.57 -37.01
C SER A 436 0.14 -16.01 -37.30
N THR A 437 1.07 -16.96 -37.16
CA THR A 437 0.82 -18.37 -37.47
C THR A 437 0.62 -19.22 -36.21
N SER A 438 -0.08 -20.33 -36.39
CA SER A 438 -0.26 -21.34 -35.34
C SER A 438 1.06 -21.99 -34.89
N GLN A 439 2.05 -22.06 -35.77
CA GLN A 439 3.37 -22.60 -35.43
C GLN A 439 4.13 -21.64 -34.53
N GLU A 440 4.26 -20.37 -34.92
CA GLU A 440 4.91 -19.34 -34.09
C GLU A 440 4.22 -19.22 -32.72
N ALA A 441 2.89 -19.26 -32.69
CA ALA A 441 2.13 -19.25 -31.44
C ALA A 441 2.46 -20.43 -30.52
N HIS A 442 2.69 -21.61 -31.09
CA HIS A 442 3.09 -22.79 -30.33
C HIS A 442 4.51 -22.64 -29.78
N GLU A 443 5.44 -22.12 -30.57
CA GLU A 443 6.81 -21.83 -30.15
C GLU A 443 6.85 -20.77 -29.04
N VAL A 444 6.03 -19.71 -29.14
CA VAL A 444 5.85 -18.70 -28.09
C VAL A 444 5.29 -19.31 -26.81
N LEU A 445 4.24 -20.14 -26.90
CA LEU A 445 3.68 -20.81 -25.72
C LEU A 445 4.72 -21.69 -25.03
N LEU A 446 5.47 -22.49 -25.79
CA LEU A 446 6.55 -23.33 -25.25
C LEU A 446 7.64 -22.48 -24.60
N ALA A 447 8.05 -21.36 -25.23
CA ALA A 447 9.04 -20.46 -24.65
C ALA A 447 8.54 -19.78 -23.37
N LEU A 448 7.24 -19.49 -23.25
CA LEU A 448 6.63 -18.98 -22.01
C LEU A 448 6.65 -20.01 -20.89
N MET A 449 6.34 -21.28 -21.21
CA MET A 449 6.26 -22.36 -20.22
C MET A 449 7.62 -22.96 -19.83
N ALA A 450 8.59 -23.00 -20.75
CA ALA A 450 9.85 -23.73 -20.56
C ALA A 450 11.04 -22.86 -20.15
N ARG A 451 11.04 -21.56 -20.49
CA ARG A 451 12.17 -20.69 -20.14
C ARG A 451 12.09 -20.33 -18.66
N ALA A 452 13.07 -20.80 -17.88
CA ALA A 452 13.50 -20.08 -16.70
C ALA A 452 13.91 -18.66 -17.15
N ASP A 453 13.45 -17.65 -16.45
CA ASP A 453 13.78 -16.27 -16.79
C ASP A 453 15.30 -16.08 -16.71
N GLU A 454 15.89 -15.52 -17.77
CA GLU A 454 17.29 -15.12 -17.76
C GLU A 454 17.49 -14.02 -16.69
N ASP A 455 18.66 -13.99 -16.04
CA ASP A 455 18.96 -13.05 -14.95
C ASP A 455 18.78 -11.57 -15.37
N SER A 456 18.99 -11.27 -16.65
CA SER A 456 18.82 -9.93 -17.23
C SER A 456 17.41 -9.63 -17.75
N SER A 457 16.48 -10.57 -17.67
CA SER A 457 15.12 -10.37 -18.19
C SER A 457 14.36 -9.31 -17.36
N PRO A 458 13.46 -8.54 -17.99
CA PRO A 458 12.67 -7.53 -17.27
C PRO A 458 11.85 -8.16 -16.14
N TRP A 459 11.30 -9.37 -16.34
CA TRP A 459 10.52 -10.05 -15.32
C TRP A 459 11.37 -10.41 -14.09
N GLN A 460 12.58 -10.94 -14.30
CA GLN A 460 13.49 -11.29 -13.21
C GLN A 460 13.99 -10.06 -12.46
N ARG A 461 14.34 -8.98 -13.16
CA ARG A 461 14.73 -7.70 -12.52
C ARG A 461 13.63 -7.16 -11.62
N ILE A 462 12.37 -7.22 -12.07
CA ILE A 462 11.22 -6.80 -11.27
C ILE A 462 11.02 -7.72 -10.07
N ARG A 463 11.18 -9.04 -10.24
CA ARG A 463 11.10 -10.01 -9.14
C ARG A 463 12.16 -9.73 -8.07
N LEU A 464 13.41 -9.50 -8.47
CA LEU A 464 14.50 -9.15 -7.56
C LEU A 464 14.22 -7.84 -6.82
N ARG A 465 13.84 -6.78 -7.54
CA ARG A 465 13.45 -5.49 -6.91
C ARG A 465 12.28 -5.62 -5.94
N THR A 466 11.32 -6.50 -6.23
CA THR A 466 10.20 -6.77 -5.32
C THR A 466 10.63 -7.59 -4.09
N ALA A 467 11.66 -8.44 -4.23
CA ALA A 467 12.20 -9.23 -3.13
C ALA A 467 13.13 -8.40 -2.22
N GLU A 468 13.83 -7.41 -2.79
CA GLU A 468 14.63 -6.43 -2.06
C GLU A 468 13.76 -5.47 -1.25
N ASN A 469 12.61 -5.06 -1.82
CA ASN A 469 11.64 -4.16 -1.18
C ASN A 469 10.27 -4.86 -1.02
N PRO A 470 10.16 -5.85 -0.11
CA PRO A 470 8.91 -6.59 0.08
C PRO A 470 7.86 -5.67 0.71
N SER A 471 6.99 -5.09 -0.12
CA SER A 471 5.76 -4.47 0.37
C SER A 471 4.74 -5.58 0.65
N PRO A 472 4.43 -5.86 1.92
CA PRO A 472 3.51 -6.93 2.26
C PRO A 472 2.11 -6.50 1.87
N SER A 473 1.49 -7.37 1.12
CA SER A 473 0.13 -7.19 0.67
C SER A 473 -0.66 -8.40 1.12
N PRO A 474 -1.85 -8.21 1.71
CA PRO A 474 -2.75 -9.32 2.03
C PRO A 474 -3.31 -10.00 0.76
N THR A 475 -2.92 -9.55 -0.44
CA THR A 475 -3.32 -10.16 -1.71
C THR A 475 -2.38 -11.29 -2.11
N PRO A 476 -2.92 -12.50 -2.40
CA PRO A 476 -2.09 -13.63 -2.83
C PRO A 476 -1.38 -13.30 -4.14
N ARG A 477 -0.06 -13.53 -4.22
CA ARG A 477 0.70 -13.47 -5.47
C ARG A 477 0.88 -14.87 -6.04
N THR A 478 0.59 -14.99 -7.33
CA THR A 478 0.79 -16.21 -8.09
C THR A 478 1.44 -15.81 -9.38
N GLU A 479 2.63 -16.32 -9.63
CA GLU A 479 3.40 -15.96 -10.81
C GLU A 479 2.73 -16.49 -12.09
N PRO A 480 2.98 -15.88 -13.26
CA PRO A 480 2.39 -16.33 -14.52
C PRO A 480 2.71 -17.79 -14.86
N GLU A 481 3.89 -18.30 -14.50
CA GLU A 481 4.29 -19.69 -14.72
C GLU A 481 3.32 -20.70 -14.11
N ASP A 482 2.66 -20.35 -13.01
CA ASP A 482 1.66 -21.17 -12.34
C ASP A 482 0.26 -21.04 -12.98
N ARG A 483 0.13 -20.30 -14.09
CA ARG A 483 -1.14 -19.97 -14.76
C ARG A 483 -1.19 -20.46 -16.22
N PRO A 484 -0.96 -21.75 -16.52
CA PRO A 484 -0.86 -22.26 -17.89
C PRO A 484 -2.14 -22.07 -18.73
N ALA A 485 -3.32 -22.14 -18.11
CA ALA A 485 -4.59 -21.87 -18.79
C ALA A 485 -4.66 -20.41 -19.30
N ALA A 486 -4.17 -19.45 -18.51
CA ALA A 486 -4.14 -18.06 -18.91
C ALA A 486 -3.05 -17.77 -19.95
N MET A 487 -1.90 -18.46 -19.89
CA MET A 487 -0.89 -18.42 -20.96
C MET A 487 -1.49 -18.82 -22.32
N VAL A 488 -2.24 -19.92 -22.36
CA VAL A 488 -2.92 -20.36 -23.59
C VAL A 488 -3.89 -19.29 -24.09
N LEU A 489 -4.70 -18.69 -23.21
CA LEU A 489 -5.64 -17.65 -23.61
C LEU A 489 -4.95 -16.35 -24.06
N ALA A 490 -3.82 -15.98 -23.45
CA ALA A 490 -3.03 -14.82 -23.84
C ALA A 490 -2.45 -14.97 -25.25
N VAL A 491 -1.94 -16.17 -25.59
CA VAL A 491 -1.44 -16.49 -26.94
C VAL A 491 -2.60 -16.61 -27.93
N ALA A 492 -3.66 -17.32 -27.56
CA ALA A 492 -4.86 -17.49 -28.40
C ALA A 492 -5.50 -16.14 -28.74
N GLY A 493 -5.58 -15.21 -27.79
CA GLY A 493 -6.13 -13.86 -28.01
C GLY A 493 -5.43 -13.09 -29.12
N ARG A 494 -4.11 -13.30 -29.31
CA ARG A 494 -3.34 -12.66 -30.38
C ARG A 494 -3.60 -13.25 -31.76
N LEU A 495 -3.99 -14.51 -31.83
CA LEU A 495 -4.46 -15.15 -33.08
C LEU A 495 -5.94 -14.87 -33.37
N ALA A 496 -6.73 -14.56 -32.34
CA ALA A 496 -8.17 -14.37 -32.48
C ALA A 496 -8.49 -13.14 -33.34
N PRO A 497 -9.43 -13.24 -34.29
CA PRO A 497 -9.77 -12.14 -35.19
C PRO A 497 -10.23 -10.90 -34.42
N LEU A 498 -9.70 -9.73 -34.79
CA LEU A 498 -10.10 -8.46 -34.19
C LEU A 498 -11.35 -7.89 -34.84
N THR A 499 -11.63 -8.19 -36.11
CA THR A 499 -12.83 -7.69 -36.81
C THR A 499 -13.86 -8.80 -36.97
N ASP A 500 -15.13 -8.41 -37.10
CA ASP A 500 -16.19 -9.34 -37.48
C ASP A 500 -15.87 -9.99 -38.85
N GLY A 501 -16.19 -11.28 -39.00
CA GLY A 501 -15.86 -12.08 -40.18
C GLY A 501 -14.37 -12.40 -40.40
N GLY A 502 -13.48 -12.01 -39.48
CA GLY A 502 -12.06 -12.35 -39.56
C GLY A 502 -11.80 -13.86 -39.48
N SER A 503 -10.75 -14.35 -40.17
CA SER A 503 -10.42 -15.77 -40.22
C SER A 503 -9.96 -16.31 -38.86
N GLU A 504 -10.60 -17.40 -38.41
CA GLU A 504 -10.23 -18.13 -37.18
C GLU A 504 -9.22 -19.27 -37.45
N THR A 505 -8.73 -19.42 -38.68
CA THR A 505 -8.00 -20.61 -39.13
C THR A 505 -6.74 -20.88 -38.29
N GLN A 506 -5.92 -19.84 -38.07
CA GLN A 506 -4.68 -19.99 -37.28
C GLN A 506 -4.96 -20.25 -35.80
N LEU A 507 -5.99 -19.61 -35.24
CA LEU A 507 -6.43 -19.86 -33.86
C LEU A 507 -6.87 -21.33 -33.69
N ARG A 508 -7.72 -21.83 -34.58
CA ARG A 508 -8.21 -23.22 -34.52
C ARG A 508 -7.07 -24.23 -34.72
N ALA A 509 -6.16 -23.97 -35.65
CA ALA A 509 -4.98 -24.81 -35.87
C ALA A 509 -4.06 -24.84 -34.64
N PHE A 510 -3.87 -23.72 -33.95
CA PHE A 510 -3.12 -23.66 -32.69
C PHE A 510 -3.80 -24.48 -31.59
N LEU A 511 -5.10 -24.28 -31.36
CA LEU A 511 -5.85 -24.98 -30.31
C LEU A 511 -5.90 -26.50 -30.55
N ALA A 512 -5.98 -26.95 -31.81
CA ALA A 512 -5.99 -28.37 -32.17
C ALA A 512 -4.67 -29.10 -31.85
N ARG A 513 -3.56 -28.38 -31.69
CA ARG A 513 -2.24 -28.93 -31.36
C ARG A 513 -1.98 -29.01 -29.85
N LEU A 514 -2.85 -28.45 -29.02
CA LEU A 514 -2.67 -28.46 -27.57
C LEU A 514 -3.05 -29.82 -26.97
N PRO A 515 -2.37 -30.26 -25.89
CA PRO A 515 -2.81 -31.41 -25.12
C PRO A 515 -4.24 -31.22 -24.60
N ALA A 516 -5.04 -32.30 -24.57
CA ALA A 516 -6.45 -32.25 -24.19
C ALA A 516 -6.69 -31.63 -22.80
N SER A 517 -5.83 -31.93 -21.82
CA SER A 517 -5.91 -31.37 -20.47
C SER A 517 -5.65 -29.86 -20.45
N THR A 518 -4.64 -29.40 -21.17
CA THR A 518 -4.28 -27.98 -21.32
C THR A 518 -5.41 -27.21 -22.00
N LEU A 519 -5.95 -27.76 -23.09
CA LEU A 519 -7.08 -27.18 -23.82
C LEU A 519 -8.34 -27.11 -22.94
N GLN A 520 -8.62 -28.17 -22.16
CA GLN A 520 -9.76 -28.20 -21.24
C GLN A 520 -9.62 -27.16 -20.13
N ALA A 521 -8.44 -27.02 -19.52
CA ALA A 521 -8.19 -26.01 -18.49
C ALA A 521 -8.37 -24.58 -19.03
N ALA A 522 -7.83 -24.30 -20.22
CA ALA A 522 -8.01 -23.01 -20.91
C ALA A 522 -9.50 -22.75 -21.23
N ALA A 523 -10.23 -23.77 -21.69
CA ALA A 523 -11.67 -23.65 -21.96
C ALA A 523 -12.49 -23.41 -20.69
N THR A 524 -12.16 -24.06 -19.57
CA THR A 524 -12.80 -23.82 -18.27
C THR A 524 -12.56 -22.39 -17.80
N LEU A 525 -11.34 -21.86 -17.96
CA LEU A 525 -11.04 -20.46 -17.66
C LEU A 525 -11.83 -19.52 -18.59
N ALA A 526 -11.80 -19.76 -19.91
CA ALA A 526 -12.55 -18.97 -20.89
C ALA A 526 -14.05 -18.92 -20.58
N ALA A 527 -14.65 -20.05 -20.20
CA ALA A 527 -16.05 -20.13 -19.83
C ALA A 527 -16.42 -19.40 -18.53
N ARG A 528 -15.43 -19.16 -17.67
CA ARG A 528 -15.60 -18.32 -16.49
C ARG A 528 -15.50 -16.84 -16.84
N VAL A 529 -14.54 -16.45 -17.68
CA VAL A 529 -14.15 -15.03 -17.82
C VAL A 529 -14.74 -14.33 -19.05
N PHE A 530 -15.25 -15.07 -20.04
CA PHE A 530 -15.84 -14.49 -21.25
C PHE A 530 -17.36 -14.69 -21.30
N PRO A 531 -18.10 -13.74 -21.92
CA PRO A 531 -19.53 -13.87 -22.14
C PRO A 531 -19.77 -14.91 -23.26
N LEU A 532 -20.10 -16.14 -22.86
CA LEU A 532 -20.36 -17.23 -23.81
C LEU A 532 -21.86 -17.41 -24.08
N PRO A 533 -22.25 -17.66 -25.35
CA PRO A 533 -23.61 -18.10 -25.65
C PRO A 533 -23.86 -19.51 -25.08
N PRO A 534 -25.09 -19.80 -24.61
CA PRO A 534 -25.43 -21.12 -24.08
C PRO A 534 -25.24 -22.21 -25.15
N GLY A 535 -24.46 -23.25 -24.84
CA GLY A 535 -24.32 -24.44 -25.69
C GLY A 535 -22.96 -24.66 -26.37
N ALA A 536 -21.89 -23.93 -26.04
CA ALA A 536 -20.54 -24.34 -26.44
C ALA A 536 -20.16 -25.65 -25.72
N ARG A 537 -20.04 -26.76 -26.48
CA ARG A 537 -19.77 -28.09 -25.91
C ARG A 537 -18.31 -28.53 -26.06
N ALA A 538 -17.62 -28.11 -27.12
CA ALA A 538 -16.23 -28.47 -27.35
C ALA A 538 -15.26 -27.42 -26.77
N PRO A 539 -14.16 -27.83 -26.10
CA PRO A 539 -13.20 -26.90 -25.48
C PRO A 539 -12.65 -25.82 -26.42
N ALA A 540 -12.28 -26.18 -27.65
CA ALA A 540 -11.79 -25.21 -28.63
C ALA A 540 -12.84 -24.19 -29.04
N ASP A 541 -14.10 -24.61 -29.23
CA ASP A 541 -15.19 -23.70 -29.60
C ASP A 541 -15.53 -22.73 -28.46
N THR A 542 -15.42 -23.18 -27.20
CA THR A 542 -15.56 -22.32 -26.03
C THR A 542 -14.55 -21.18 -26.04
N ILE A 543 -13.28 -21.48 -26.33
CA ILE A 543 -12.22 -20.46 -26.40
C ILE A 543 -12.47 -19.51 -27.58
N VAL A 544 -12.72 -20.05 -28.77
CA VAL A 544 -12.94 -19.25 -29.98
C VAL A 544 -14.13 -18.31 -29.81
N LYS A 545 -15.28 -18.82 -29.35
CA LYS A 545 -16.48 -18.00 -29.11
C LYS A 545 -16.25 -16.95 -28.02
N GLY A 546 -15.54 -17.31 -26.95
CA GLY A 546 -15.23 -16.35 -25.88
C GLY A 546 -14.37 -15.19 -26.38
N LEU A 547 -13.40 -15.47 -27.26
CA LEU A 547 -12.52 -14.46 -27.84
C LEU A 547 -13.20 -13.56 -28.88
N GLN A 548 -14.43 -13.86 -29.33
CA GLN A 548 -15.23 -12.94 -30.16
C GLN A 548 -15.55 -11.64 -29.43
N VAL A 549 -15.42 -11.59 -28.10
CA VAL A 549 -15.48 -10.34 -27.32
C VAL A 549 -14.49 -9.29 -27.84
N LEU A 550 -13.35 -9.72 -28.42
CA LEU A 550 -12.37 -8.84 -29.05
C LEU A 550 -12.92 -8.15 -30.30
N GLN A 551 -14.03 -8.57 -30.88
CA GLN A 551 -14.61 -7.96 -32.08
C GLN A 551 -15.55 -6.80 -31.78
N LEU A 552 -15.98 -6.68 -30.51
CA LEU A 552 -17.04 -5.74 -30.11
C LEU A 552 -16.58 -4.28 -29.97
N VAL A 553 -15.28 -4.02 -30.10
CA VAL A 553 -14.67 -2.71 -29.86
C VAL A 553 -14.65 -1.89 -31.15
N GLY A 554 -15.23 -0.67 -31.11
CA GLY A 554 -15.33 0.26 -32.24
C GLY A 554 -16.71 0.33 -32.92
N VAL A 555 -17.72 -0.40 -32.45
CA VAL A 555 -19.06 -0.48 -33.10
C VAL A 555 -19.95 0.76 -32.87
N HIS A 556 -19.50 1.74 -32.06
CA HIS A 556 -20.27 2.96 -31.77
C HIS A 556 -20.37 3.96 -32.95
N GLY A 557 -19.66 3.72 -34.06
CA GLY A 557 -19.69 4.60 -35.24
C GLY A 557 -20.78 4.28 -36.28
N SER A 558 -21.48 3.15 -36.20
CA SER A 558 -22.35 2.68 -37.29
C SER A 558 -23.85 2.62 -36.97
N GLY A 559 -24.28 3.14 -35.82
CA GLY A 559 -25.68 3.05 -35.35
C GLY A 559 -26.33 4.38 -34.95
N ALA A 560 -25.65 5.50 -35.13
CA ALA A 560 -26.19 6.84 -34.93
C ALA A 560 -26.03 7.65 -36.22
N SER A 561 -26.90 7.37 -37.18
CA SER A 561 -27.21 8.26 -38.31
C SER A 561 -28.71 8.44 -38.39
#